data_AF-A0A660M853-F1
#
_entry.id   AF-A0A660M853-F1
#
_cell.length_a   1.000
_cell.length_b   1.000
_cell.length_c   1.000
_cell.angle_alpha   90.00
_cell.angle_beta   90.00
_cell.angle_gamma   90.00
#
_symmetry.space_group_name_H-M   'P 1'
#
loop_
_entity.id
_entity.type
_entity.pdbx_description
1 polymer ?
#
loop_
_entity_poly.entity_id
_entity_poly.type
_entity_poly.pdbx_seq_one_letter_code
_entity_poly.pdbx_strand_id
1 'polypeptide(L)'
;MYVLLRMLAPASRSTPQGGTNHSPSHHASSHMLYGLTIDDSWDGTRRLADIVEALQRLPARPTVRIVMSKDRSPQRYRGLFKAIHRVADIMAQPVDSSDMHSYSTERYQQRFAESYQYLSHYVAIWEVGNEMNGQEWIQEDPHLTAAKVASAYRYIKNKHAAAALVPYYFPPNGSTLSMKEWLQTYLPDDLRQGVDYVLVSYYDDDNDGYQPNWRQVFAELET
;
A
#
# COMPACT_ATOMS: atom_id res chain seq x y z
N MET A 1 7.43 -12.52 -8.29
CA MET A 1 7.23 -11.06 -8.27
C MET A 1 7.66 -10.55 -6.90
N TYR A 2 8.86 -9.96 -6.82
CA TYR A 2 9.45 -9.45 -5.59
C TYR A 2 9.19 -7.94 -5.54
N VAL A 3 8.42 -7.46 -4.58
CA VAL A 3 8.29 -6.02 -4.32
C VAL A 3 9.38 -5.63 -3.33
N LEU A 4 10.32 -4.78 -3.74
CA LEU A 4 11.34 -4.22 -2.86
C LEU A 4 10.72 -3.07 -2.05
N LEU A 5 10.32 -3.34 -0.80
CA LEU A 5 9.85 -2.29 0.12
C LEU A 5 11.03 -1.65 0.83
N ARG A 6 11.30 -0.37 0.53
CA ARG A 6 12.22 0.46 1.32
C ARG A 6 11.41 1.55 2.02
N MET A 7 11.59 1.69 3.34
CA MET A 7 10.97 2.75 4.14
C MET A 7 12.04 3.66 4.73
N LEU A 8 11.75 4.95 4.74
CA LEU A 8 12.40 5.94 5.61
C LEU A 8 11.31 6.70 6.40
N ALA A 9 11.70 7.15 7.59
CA ALA A 9 10.83 7.55 8.71
C ALA A 9 9.91 8.75 8.41
N PRO A 10 8.81 8.95 9.17
CA PRO A 10 7.97 10.13 9.03
C PRO A 10 8.73 11.41 9.39
N ALA A 11 8.40 12.49 8.67
CA ALA A 11 8.94 13.83 8.90
C ALA A 11 8.73 14.27 10.35
N SER A 12 9.82 14.67 11.01
CA SER A 12 9.78 15.24 12.35
C SER A 12 9.01 16.56 12.33
N ARG A 13 7.89 16.65 13.03
CA ARG A 13 7.22 17.95 13.27
C ARG A 13 8.13 18.80 14.15
N SER A 14 8.78 19.80 13.57
CA SER A 14 9.46 20.85 14.32
C SER A 14 8.44 21.68 15.09
N THR A 15 8.41 21.54 16.41
CA THR A 15 7.77 22.49 17.33
C THR A 15 8.84 23.47 17.83
N PRO A 16 8.58 24.78 17.99
CA PRO A 16 9.58 25.72 18.48
C PRO A 16 9.90 25.45 19.96
N GLN A 17 11.19 25.51 20.29
CA GLN A 17 11.78 25.18 21.58
C GLN A 17 11.26 25.99 22.78
N GLY A 18 11.11 25.29 23.90
CA GLY A 18 11.17 25.87 25.24
C GLY A 18 11.21 24.77 26.31
N GLY A 19 12.38 24.53 26.90
CA GLY A 19 12.52 23.77 28.16
C GLY A 19 13.39 22.51 28.07
N THR A 20 14.47 22.50 28.83
CA THR A 20 15.42 21.40 29.06
C THR A 20 14.74 20.20 29.73
N ASN A 21 14.89 18.99 29.18
CA ASN A 21 15.08 17.75 29.94
C ASN A 21 15.37 16.55 29.01
N HIS A 22 16.16 15.60 29.54
CA HIS A 22 16.72 14.42 28.87
C HIS A 22 15.80 13.72 27.87
N SER A 23 16.16 13.78 26.58
CA SER A 23 15.54 12.96 25.55
C SER A 23 16.17 11.56 25.54
N PRO A 24 15.40 10.47 25.68
CA PRO A 24 15.82 9.21 25.09
C PRO A 24 15.81 9.42 23.58
N SER A 25 16.95 9.18 22.94
CA SER A 25 17.05 9.13 21.49
C SER A 25 16.13 8.02 20.96
N HIS A 26 14.90 8.37 20.58
CA HIS A 26 14.04 7.50 19.78
C HIS A 26 14.58 7.49 18.35
N HIS A 27 15.67 6.76 18.14
CA HIS A 27 15.93 6.17 16.84
C HIS A 27 14.79 5.19 16.59
N ALA A 28 13.74 5.62 15.88
CA ALA A 28 12.80 4.70 15.28
C ALA A 28 13.62 3.83 14.31
N SER A 29 13.96 2.63 14.74
CA SER A 29 14.61 1.65 13.88
C SER A 29 13.68 1.39 12.71
N SER A 30 14.07 1.84 11.51
CA SER A 30 13.37 1.50 10.28
C SER A 30 13.57 0.00 10.05
N HIS A 31 12.59 -0.79 10.50
CA HIS A 31 12.58 -2.22 10.20
C HIS A 31 12.18 -2.38 8.73
N MET A 32 13.12 -2.88 7.93
CA MET A 32 12.87 -3.26 6.54
C MET A 32 11.70 -4.24 6.49
N LEU A 33 10.71 -3.98 5.62
CA LEU A 33 9.65 -4.94 5.37
C LEU A 33 10.12 -5.97 4.35
N TYR A 34 9.94 -7.24 4.67
CA TYR A 34 10.14 -8.37 3.76
C TYR A 34 8.81 -9.08 3.63
N GLY A 35 8.40 -9.36 2.41
CA GLY A 35 7.03 -9.78 2.17
C GLY A 35 6.81 -10.53 0.88
N LEU A 36 5.57 -10.95 0.72
CA LEU A 36 5.05 -11.63 -0.46
C LEU A 36 3.56 -11.30 -0.62
N THR A 37 3.10 -11.42 -1.85
CA THR A 37 1.71 -11.13 -2.22
C THR A 37 0.90 -12.42 -2.33
N ILE A 38 -0.33 -12.38 -1.84
CA ILE A 38 -1.36 -13.41 -2.01
C ILE A 38 -2.58 -12.74 -2.63
N ASP A 39 -3.07 -13.27 -3.75
CA ASP A 39 -4.34 -12.88 -4.37
C ASP A 39 -5.37 -14.01 -4.23
N ASP A 40 -6.41 -14.09 -5.06
CA ASP A 40 -7.38 -15.20 -5.03
C ASP A 40 -7.03 -16.37 -5.97
N SER A 41 -5.92 -16.30 -6.73
CA SER A 41 -5.55 -17.31 -7.73
C SER A 41 -5.19 -18.68 -7.13
N TRP A 42 -4.84 -18.72 -5.83
CA TRP A 42 -4.58 -19.95 -5.10
C TRP A 42 -5.86 -20.69 -4.69
N ASP A 43 -7.00 -20.02 -4.65
CA ASP A 43 -8.26 -20.61 -4.17
C ASP A 43 -8.69 -21.76 -5.08
N GLY A 44 -9.03 -22.90 -4.49
CA GLY A 44 -9.33 -24.15 -5.20
C GLY A 44 -8.12 -24.90 -5.76
N THR A 45 -6.93 -24.29 -5.84
CA THR A 45 -5.70 -24.94 -6.36
C THR A 45 -4.68 -25.30 -5.28
N ARG A 46 -4.73 -24.61 -4.13
CA ARG A 46 -3.87 -24.83 -2.96
C ARG A 46 -4.69 -24.77 -1.68
N ARG A 47 -4.26 -25.49 -0.65
CA ARG A 47 -4.89 -25.41 0.67
C ARG A 47 -4.31 -24.22 1.43
N LEU A 48 -5.15 -23.51 2.16
CA LEU A 48 -4.71 -22.42 3.05
C LEU A 48 -3.65 -22.89 4.07
N ALA A 49 -3.73 -24.14 4.53
CA ALA A 49 -2.74 -24.71 5.45
C ALA A 49 -1.32 -24.77 4.83
N ASP A 50 -1.21 -25.07 3.53
CA ASP A 50 0.09 -25.16 2.83
C ASP A 50 0.73 -23.76 2.72
N ILE A 51 -0.08 -22.73 2.49
CA ILE A 51 0.34 -21.32 2.48
C ILE A 51 0.85 -20.92 3.87
N VAL A 52 0.09 -21.23 4.92
CA VAL A 52 0.48 -20.92 6.31
C VAL A 52 1.78 -21.62 6.69
N GLU A 53 1.93 -22.90 6.34
CA GLU A 53 3.14 -23.67 6.59
C GLU A 53 4.36 -23.08 5.87
N ALA A 54 4.20 -22.67 4.61
CA ALA A 54 5.26 -22.00 3.85
C ALA A 54 5.69 -20.69 4.52
N LEU A 55 4.74 -19.87 4.97
CA LEU A 55 5.02 -18.63 5.70
C LEU A 55 5.76 -18.86 7.01
N GLN A 56 5.39 -19.90 7.77
CA GLN A 56 6.05 -20.25 9.04
C GLN A 56 7.51 -20.68 8.86
N ARG A 57 7.87 -21.16 7.67
CA ARG A 57 9.24 -21.61 7.35
C ARG A 57 10.16 -20.47 6.94
N LEU A 58 9.65 -19.25 6.74
CA LEU A 58 10.48 -18.10 6.45
C LEU A 58 11.35 -17.75 7.66
N PRO A 59 12.60 -17.30 7.45
CA PRO A 59 13.55 -17.06 8.52
C PRO A 59 13.19 -15.86 9.42
N ALA A 60 12.24 -15.03 8.98
CA ALA A 60 11.70 -13.91 9.73
C ALA A 60 10.19 -13.80 9.46
N ARG A 61 9.47 -13.19 10.41
CA ARG A 61 8.04 -12.89 10.24
C ARG A 61 7.87 -11.91 9.06
N PRO A 62 7.16 -12.28 7.98
CA PRO A 62 7.01 -11.42 6.82
C PRO A 62 5.81 -10.47 6.98
N THR A 63 5.73 -9.47 6.10
CA THR A 63 4.50 -8.77 5.77
C THR A 63 3.87 -9.42 4.54
N VAL A 64 2.66 -9.95 4.66
CA VAL A 64 1.91 -10.51 3.54
C VAL A 64 0.96 -9.45 3.00
N ARG A 65 1.13 -9.09 1.73
CA ARG A 65 0.18 -8.25 1.00
C ARG A 65 -0.96 -9.13 0.50
N ILE A 66 -2.20 -8.81 0.86
CA ILE A 66 -3.38 -9.57 0.42
C ILE A 66 -4.20 -8.71 -0.54
N VAL A 67 -4.25 -9.15 -1.79
CA VAL A 67 -5.05 -8.56 -2.87
C VAL A 67 -6.46 -9.13 -2.81
N MET A 68 -7.46 -8.26 -2.70
CA MET A 68 -8.86 -8.68 -2.63
C MET A 68 -9.56 -8.44 -3.97
N SER A 69 -10.10 -9.51 -4.57
CA SER A 69 -10.98 -9.43 -5.75
C SER A 69 -12.21 -8.56 -5.50
N LYS A 70 -12.60 -7.76 -6.50
CA LYS A 70 -13.85 -6.98 -6.49
C LYS A 70 -15.11 -7.83 -6.30
N ASP A 71 -15.10 -9.08 -6.78
CA ASP A 71 -16.29 -9.95 -6.83
C ASP A 71 -16.50 -10.72 -5.50
N ARG A 72 -15.54 -10.65 -4.58
CA ARG A 72 -15.61 -11.29 -3.27
C ARG A 72 -15.83 -10.25 -2.19
N SER A 73 -16.81 -10.47 -1.31
CA SER A 73 -17.06 -9.54 -0.20
C SER A 73 -15.93 -9.60 0.85
N PRO A 74 -15.61 -8.48 1.53
CA PRO A 74 -14.52 -8.47 2.52
C PRO A 74 -14.70 -9.49 3.65
N GLN A 75 -15.93 -9.77 4.05
CA GLN A 75 -16.24 -10.78 5.08
C GLN A 75 -15.74 -12.19 4.70
N ARG A 76 -15.72 -12.55 3.42
CA ARG A 76 -15.27 -13.88 2.97
C ARG A 76 -13.77 -14.09 3.21
N TYR A 77 -12.98 -13.01 3.28
CA TYR A 77 -11.55 -13.07 3.57
C TYR A 77 -11.22 -13.29 5.05
N ARG A 78 -12.18 -13.24 5.97
CA ARG A 78 -11.93 -13.39 7.42
C ARG A 78 -11.14 -14.65 7.77
N GLY A 79 -11.44 -15.78 7.10
CA GLY A 79 -10.72 -17.04 7.31
C GLY A 79 -9.25 -16.95 6.92
N LEU A 80 -8.97 -16.40 5.73
CA LEU A 80 -7.62 -16.15 5.23
C LEU A 80 -6.86 -15.21 6.17
N PHE A 81 -7.40 -14.01 6.45
CA PHE A 81 -6.72 -13.00 7.26
C PHE A 81 -6.44 -13.53 8.68
N LYS A 82 -7.39 -14.25 9.28
CA LYS A 82 -7.19 -14.88 10.60
C LYS A 82 -6.03 -15.88 10.61
N ALA A 83 -5.91 -16.68 9.56
CA ALA A 83 -4.87 -17.70 9.46
C ALA A 83 -3.49 -17.05 9.24
N ILE A 84 -3.41 -16.11 8.30
CA ILE A 84 -2.15 -15.42 7.94
C ILE A 84 -1.66 -14.54 9.09
N HIS A 85 -2.53 -13.82 9.79
CA HIS A 85 -2.16 -12.92 10.89
C HIS A 85 -1.39 -13.62 12.02
N ARG A 86 -1.59 -14.93 12.20
CA ARG A 86 -0.85 -15.72 13.19
C ARG A 86 0.64 -15.83 12.86
N VAL A 87 1.01 -15.75 11.59
CA VAL A 87 2.36 -16.09 11.10
C VAL A 87 3.02 -14.94 10.32
N ALA A 88 2.26 -13.90 9.96
CA ALA A 88 2.72 -12.74 9.23
C ALA A 88 1.94 -11.47 9.63
N ASP A 89 2.53 -10.30 9.44
CA ASP A 89 1.79 -9.04 9.44
C ASP A 89 1.06 -8.89 8.10
N ILE A 90 -0.06 -8.16 8.07
CA ILE A 90 -0.90 -8.07 6.86
C ILE A 90 -0.95 -6.63 6.36
N MET A 91 -0.63 -6.47 5.07
CA MET A 91 -0.98 -5.31 4.28
C MET A 91 -2.21 -5.66 3.42
N ALA A 92 -3.35 -5.02 3.68
CA ALA A 92 -4.58 -5.28 2.94
C ALA A 92 -4.69 -4.35 1.73
N GLN A 93 -4.96 -4.90 0.55
CA GLN A 93 -5.35 -4.16 -0.65
C GLN A 93 -6.81 -4.48 -1.00
N PRO A 94 -7.78 -3.66 -0.52
CA PRO A 94 -9.20 -3.89 -0.79
C PRO A 94 -9.64 -3.73 -2.24
N VAL A 95 -8.89 -2.95 -3.04
CA VAL A 95 -9.19 -2.65 -4.45
C VAL A 95 -7.91 -2.66 -5.27
N ASP A 96 -7.89 -3.47 -6.33
CA ASP A 96 -6.84 -3.49 -7.35
C ASP A 96 -6.97 -2.36 -8.36
N SER A 97 -5.84 -1.95 -8.96
CA SER A 97 -5.81 -0.84 -9.92
C SER A 97 -6.65 -1.18 -11.15
N SER A 98 -6.63 -2.44 -11.60
CA SER A 98 -7.43 -2.91 -12.73
C SER A 98 -8.94 -2.80 -12.48
N ASP A 99 -9.36 -2.81 -11.21
CA ASP A 99 -10.77 -2.75 -10.82
C ASP A 99 -11.21 -1.33 -10.41
N MET A 100 -10.30 -0.36 -10.28
CA MET A 100 -10.63 0.99 -9.78
C MET A 100 -11.74 1.67 -10.59
N HIS A 101 -11.74 1.51 -11.91
CA HIS A 101 -12.75 2.08 -12.82
C HIS A 101 -14.17 1.57 -12.56
N SER A 102 -14.31 0.39 -11.92
CA SER A 102 -15.60 -0.20 -11.58
C SER A 102 -16.26 0.44 -10.34
N TYR A 103 -15.56 1.33 -9.62
CA TYR A 103 -16.03 1.99 -8.42
C TYR A 103 -16.32 3.47 -8.66
N SER A 104 -17.38 4.02 -8.07
CA SER A 104 -17.45 5.46 -7.79
C SER A 104 -16.57 5.80 -6.57
N THR A 105 -16.33 7.08 -6.30
CA THR A 105 -15.63 7.52 -5.08
C THR A 105 -16.29 6.97 -3.80
N GLU A 106 -17.61 7.03 -3.72
CA GLU A 106 -18.37 6.55 -2.56
C GLU A 106 -18.27 5.03 -2.43
N ARG A 107 -18.40 4.28 -3.53
CA ARG A 107 -18.27 2.82 -3.51
C ARG A 107 -16.85 2.38 -3.20
N TYR A 108 -15.83 3.11 -3.67
CA TYR A 108 -14.45 2.87 -3.32
C TYR A 108 -14.25 3.02 -1.81
N GLN A 109 -14.68 4.15 -1.22
CA GLN A 109 -14.64 4.34 0.23
C GLN A 109 -15.44 3.27 0.99
N GLN A 110 -16.63 2.91 0.51
CA GLN A 110 -17.46 1.87 1.13
C GLN A 110 -16.74 0.52 1.17
N ARG A 111 -16.03 0.15 0.10
CA ARG A 111 -15.22 -1.07 0.05
C ARG A 111 -14.14 -1.08 1.15
N PHE A 112 -13.50 0.05 1.42
CA PHE A 112 -12.58 0.19 2.55
C PHE A 112 -13.29 0.13 3.90
N ALA A 113 -14.47 0.73 4.03
CA ALA A 113 -15.26 0.69 5.26
C ALA A 113 -15.70 -0.73 5.63
N GLU A 114 -16.20 -1.49 4.66
CA GLU A 114 -16.57 -2.89 4.85
C GLU A 114 -15.35 -3.76 5.17
N SER A 115 -14.23 -3.53 4.48
CA SER A 115 -12.98 -4.23 4.77
C SER A 115 -12.50 -3.95 6.19
N TYR A 116 -12.51 -2.69 6.62
CA TYR A 116 -12.15 -2.31 7.98
C TYR A 116 -13.07 -2.98 9.01
N GLN A 117 -14.38 -2.98 8.79
CA GLN A 117 -15.36 -3.62 9.69
C GLN A 117 -15.04 -5.10 9.92
N TYR A 118 -14.71 -5.85 8.88
CA TYR A 118 -14.53 -7.30 8.98
C TYR A 118 -13.09 -7.75 9.27
N LEU A 119 -12.10 -6.95 8.89
CA LEU A 119 -10.70 -7.39 8.79
C LEU A 119 -9.73 -6.59 9.66
N SER A 120 -10.09 -5.39 10.15
CA SER A 120 -9.16 -4.48 10.86
C SER A 120 -8.33 -5.11 11.97
N HIS A 121 -8.90 -6.00 12.78
CA HIS A 121 -8.17 -6.73 13.83
C HIS A 121 -6.98 -7.58 13.34
N TYR A 122 -6.87 -7.85 12.05
CA TYR A 122 -5.78 -8.63 11.45
C TYR A 122 -4.79 -7.77 10.65
N VAL A 123 -5.14 -6.51 10.36
CA VAL A 123 -4.46 -5.68 9.37
C VAL A 123 -3.51 -4.70 10.05
N ALA A 124 -2.25 -4.72 9.64
CA ALA A 124 -1.25 -3.76 10.08
C ALA A 124 -1.22 -2.51 9.18
N ILE A 125 -1.39 -2.68 7.87
CA ILE A 125 -1.27 -1.60 6.86
C ILE A 125 -2.43 -1.70 5.86
N TRP A 126 -3.03 -0.56 5.52
CA TRP A 126 -4.05 -0.46 4.47
C TRP A 126 -3.46 0.18 3.22
N GLU A 127 -3.43 -0.56 2.13
CA GLU A 127 -3.11 -0.01 0.81
C GLU A 127 -4.31 0.76 0.27
N VAL A 128 -4.25 2.10 0.33
CA VAL A 128 -5.38 2.98 -0.04
C VAL A 128 -5.33 3.45 -1.49
N GLY A 129 -4.23 3.14 -2.19
CA GLY A 129 -4.10 3.33 -3.62
C GLY A 129 -3.04 2.38 -4.16
N ASN A 130 -3.47 1.45 -5.03
CA ASN A 130 -2.59 0.61 -5.84
C ASN A 130 -2.40 1.29 -7.19
N GLU A 131 -1.16 1.51 -7.59
CA GLU A 131 -0.74 1.86 -8.96
C GLU A 131 -1.60 2.96 -9.62
N MET A 132 -1.98 3.94 -8.82
CA MET A 132 -3.00 4.94 -9.17
C MET A 132 -2.58 5.87 -10.32
N ASN A 133 -1.29 5.93 -10.62
CA ASN A 133 -0.74 6.67 -11.76
C ASN A 133 -0.79 5.89 -13.08
N GLY A 134 -1.36 4.68 -13.07
CA GLY A 134 -1.54 3.78 -14.19
C GLY A 134 -2.72 4.09 -15.10
N GLN A 135 -2.72 5.25 -15.76
CA GLN A 135 -3.85 5.69 -16.60
C GLN A 135 -4.24 4.68 -17.68
N GLU A 136 -3.29 3.92 -18.21
CA GLU A 136 -3.49 2.98 -19.32
C GLU A 136 -4.38 1.78 -18.96
N TRP A 137 -4.23 1.23 -17.75
CA TRP A 137 -5.04 0.10 -17.29
C TRP A 137 -6.23 0.52 -16.42
N ILE A 138 -6.14 1.67 -15.74
CA ILE A 138 -7.28 2.21 -14.99
C ILE A 138 -8.32 2.78 -15.96
N GLN A 139 -7.91 3.42 -17.06
CA GLN A 139 -8.81 4.02 -18.06
C GLN A 139 -9.82 5.00 -17.47
N GLU A 140 -9.35 5.85 -16.55
CA GLU A 140 -10.17 6.85 -15.85
C GLU A 140 -9.47 8.21 -15.79
N ASP A 141 -10.27 9.27 -15.59
CA ASP A 141 -9.78 10.59 -15.20
C ASP A 141 -8.90 10.52 -13.92
N PRO A 142 -7.63 10.95 -13.97
CA PRO A 142 -6.74 10.99 -12.81
C PRO A 142 -7.28 11.75 -11.60
N HIS A 143 -8.10 12.79 -11.81
CA HIS A 143 -8.75 13.51 -10.72
C HIS A 143 -9.76 12.62 -9.98
N LEU A 144 -10.51 11.78 -10.72
CA LEU A 144 -11.45 10.84 -10.12
C LEU A 144 -10.71 9.71 -9.40
N THR A 145 -9.63 9.18 -10.00
CA THR A 145 -8.76 8.20 -9.36
C THR A 145 -8.16 8.75 -8.06
N ALA A 146 -7.64 9.99 -8.06
CA ALA A 146 -7.11 10.62 -6.86
C ALA A 146 -8.20 10.90 -5.81
N ALA A 147 -9.42 11.29 -6.21
CA ALA A 147 -10.54 11.49 -5.30
C ALA A 147 -10.93 10.20 -4.56
N LYS A 148 -10.93 9.05 -5.25
CA LYS A 148 -11.15 7.72 -4.64
C LYS A 148 -10.11 7.41 -3.57
N VAL A 149 -8.82 7.54 -3.94
CA VAL A 149 -7.68 7.29 -3.04
C VAL A 149 -7.75 8.22 -1.83
N ALA A 150 -8.02 9.51 -2.04
CA ALA A 150 -8.16 10.49 -0.96
C ALA A 150 -9.33 10.16 -0.01
N SER A 151 -10.46 9.72 -0.55
CA SER A 151 -11.62 9.31 0.24
C SER A 151 -11.33 8.08 1.11
N ALA A 152 -10.71 7.04 0.54
CA ALA A 152 -10.29 5.86 1.30
C ALA A 152 -9.23 6.20 2.36
N TYR A 153 -8.20 6.98 2.01
CA TYR A 153 -7.18 7.46 2.93
C TYR A 153 -7.81 8.16 4.15
N ARG A 154 -8.68 9.15 3.92
CA ARG A 154 -9.32 9.90 5.01
C ARG A 154 -10.13 8.98 5.91
N TYR A 155 -10.88 8.02 5.33
CA TYR A 155 -11.61 7.04 6.13
C TYR A 155 -10.66 6.23 7.04
N ILE A 156 -9.56 5.71 6.50
CA ILE A 156 -8.59 4.89 7.24
C ILE A 156 -7.86 5.70 8.32
N LYS A 157 -7.41 6.92 8.01
CA LYS A 157 -6.75 7.79 8.99
C LYS A 157 -7.68 8.23 10.11
N ASN A 158 -8.97 8.44 9.82
CA ASN A 158 -9.97 8.75 10.85
C ASN A 158 -10.22 7.57 11.81
N LYS A 159 -9.73 6.36 11.48
CA LYS A 159 -9.69 5.18 12.35
C LYS A 159 -8.33 4.99 13.03
N HIS A 160 -7.41 5.94 12.90
CA HIS A 160 -6.04 5.87 13.41
C HIS A 160 -5.24 4.66 12.90
N ALA A 161 -5.59 4.12 11.73
CA ALA A 161 -4.88 3.01 11.12
C ALA A 161 -3.81 3.51 10.13
N ALA A 162 -2.78 2.68 9.91
CA ALA A 162 -1.71 2.99 8.96
C ALA A 162 -2.19 2.82 7.52
N ALA A 163 -1.84 3.78 6.66
CA ALA A 163 -2.17 3.82 5.25
C ALA A 163 -0.90 3.82 4.40
N ALA A 164 -0.96 3.15 3.24
CA ALA A 164 0.10 3.09 2.26
C ALA A 164 -0.42 3.45 0.86
N LEU A 165 0.42 4.15 0.09
CA LEU A 165 0.29 4.27 -1.36
C LEU A 165 1.32 3.39 -2.05
N VAL A 166 0.95 2.79 -3.18
CA VAL A 166 1.84 1.95 -4.00
C VAL A 166 1.77 2.40 -5.46
N PRO A 167 2.26 3.59 -5.82
CA PRO A 167 2.38 4.00 -7.22
C PRO A 167 3.25 3.05 -8.05
N TYR A 168 3.02 3.03 -9.36
CA TYR A 168 3.82 2.29 -10.34
C TYR A 168 5.01 3.12 -10.83
N TYR A 169 6.19 2.52 -10.90
CA TYR A 169 7.36 3.15 -11.50
C TYR A 169 7.36 2.94 -13.02
N PHE A 170 7.26 4.05 -13.76
CA PHE A 170 7.50 4.06 -15.21
C PHE A 170 8.97 4.40 -15.50
N PRO A 171 9.57 3.78 -16.53
CA PRO A 171 10.87 4.20 -17.01
C PRO A 171 10.75 5.60 -17.65
N PRO A 172 11.86 6.30 -17.88
CA PRO A 172 11.82 7.57 -18.60
C PRO A 172 11.06 7.47 -19.92
N ASN A 173 10.10 8.37 -20.14
CA ASN A 173 9.16 8.39 -21.29
C ASN A 173 8.12 7.26 -21.34
N GLY A 174 8.03 6.40 -20.32
CA GLY A 174 7.00 5.36 -20.23
C GLY A 174 5.64 5.86 -19.74
N SER A 175 5.53 7.13 -19.35
CA SER A 175 4.27 7.79 -19.01
C SER A 175 4.36 9.29 -19.25
N THR A 176 3.21 9.94 -19.45
CA THR A 176 3.09 11.39 -19.63
C THR A 176 3.55 12.17 -18.42
N LEU A 177 3.33 11.63 -17.22
CA LEU A 177 3.81 12.20 -15.96
C LEU A 177 4.67 11.17 -15.24
N SER A 178 5.78 11.61 -14.64
CA SER A 178 6.49 10.77 -13.71
C SER A 178 5.59 10.41 -12.51
N MET A 179 5.93 9.32 -11.83
CA MET A 179 5.29 8.93 -10.58
C MET A 179 5.21 10.10 -9.58
N LYS A 180 6.31 10.82 -9.37
CA LYS A 180 6.35 11.98 -8.47
C LYS A 180 5.42 13.10 -8.93
N GLU A 181 5.47 13.46 -10.21
CA GLU A 181 4.63 14.54 -10.75
C GLU A 181 3.15 14.18 -10.65
N TRP A 182 2.76 12.93 -10.90
CA TRP A 182 1.38 12.48 -10.74
C TRP A 182 0.92 12.65 -9.28
N LEU A 183 1.72 12.16 -8.32
CA LEU A 183 1.40 12.29 -6.89
C LEU A 183 1.28 13.75 -6.46
N GLN A 184 2.18 14.63 -6.91
CA GLN A 184 2.17 16.05 -6.58
C GLN A 184 1.01 16.81 -7.25
N THR A 185 0.63 16.41 -8.45
CA THR A 185 -0.43 17.07 -9.24
C THR A 185 -1.82 16.72 -8.71
N TYR A 186 -2.08 15.45 -8.40
CA TYR A 186 -3.44 14.98 -8.17
C TYR A 186 -3.76 14.68 -6.69
N LEU A 187 -2.79 14.36 -5.84
CA LEU A 187 -3.09 14.03 -4.45
C LEU A 187 -3.17 15.28 -3.57
N PRO A 188 -4.18 15.37 -2.68
CA PRO A 188 -4.32 16.52 -1.79
C PRO A 188 -3.24 16.53 -0.70
N ASP A 189 -2.92 17.72 -0.20
CA ASP A 189 -1.83 17.96 0.77
C ASP A 189 -1.97 17.12 2.04
N ASP A 190 -3.20 16.95 2.55
CA ASP A 190 -3.45 16.16 3.75
C ASP A 190 -3.07 14.68 3.60
N LEU A 191 -3.17 14.16 2.38
CA LEU A 191 -2.71 12.82 2.05
C LEU A 191 -1.20 12.79 1.90
N ARG A 192 -0.63 13.70 1.09
CA ARG A 192 0.82 13.72 0.81
C ARG A 192 1.65 13.87 2.08
N GLN A 193 1.16 14.62 3.06
CA GLN A 193 1.85 14.87 4.32
C GLN A 193 1.53 13.86 5.44
N GLY A 194 0.50 13.03 5.27
CA GLY A 194 -0.04 12.22 6.36
C GLY A 194 -0.12 10.72 6.10
N VAL A 195 0.16 10.26 4.87
CA VAL A 195 0.33 8.84 4.58
C VAL A 195 1.53 8.28 5.35
N ASP A 196 1.39 7.05 5.86
CA ASP A 196 2.43 6.42 6.69
C ASP A 196 3.52 5.77 5.82
N TYR A 197 3.15 5.30 4.62
CA TYR A 197 4.06 4.64 3.68
C TYR A 197 3.80 5.04 2.23
N VAL A 198 4.88 5.26 1.48
CA VAL A 198 4.88 5.26 0.01
C VAL A 198 5.81 4.14 -0.43
N LEU A 199 5.24 3.12 -1.06
CA LEU A 199 5.96 1.99 -1.65
C LEU A 199 5.97 2.15 -3.18
N VAL A 200 6.72 1.32 -3.88
CA VAL A 200 6.82 1.40 -5.34
C VAL A 200 6.52 0.04 -5.95
N SER A 201 5.56 0.00 -6.87
CA SER A 201 5.33 -1.13 -7.75
C SER A 201 6.29 -1.05 -8.94
N TYR A 202 6.98 -2.16 -9.24
CA TYR A 202 7.98 -2.24 -10.30
C TYR A 202 8.17 -3.67 -10.77
N TYR A 203 8.28 -3.82 -12.08
CA TYR A 203 8.38 -5.10 -12.78
C TYR A 203 9.45 -4.98 -13.87
N ASP A 204 10.47 -5.83 -13.82
CA ASP A 204 11.61 -5.77 -14.76
C ASP A 204 11.14 -5.95 -16.22
N ASP A 205 10.20 -6.85 -16.44
CA ASP A 205 9.64 -7.22 -17.73
C ASP A 205 8.77 -6.12 -18.35
N ASP A 206 7.90 -5.48 -17.55
CA ASP A 206 7.07 -4.36 -18.01
C ASP A 206 7.89 -3.09 -18.29
N ASN A 207 9.13 -3.04 -17.81
CA ASN A 207 10.05 -1.90 -17.95
C ASN A 207 11.19 -2.16 -18.94
N ASP A 208 11.09 -3.16 -19.83
CA ASP A 208 12.12 -3.54 -20.80
C ASP A 208 13.52 -3.77 -20.17
N GLY A 209 13.54 -4.26 -18.92
CA GLY A 209 14.76 -4.46 -18.13
C GLY A 209 15.41 -3.18 -17.61
N TYR A 210 14.77 -2.02 -17.74
CA TYR A 210 15.28 -0.74 -17.23
C TYR A 210 15.36 -0.73 -15.71
N GLN A 211 16.57 -0.63 -15.16
CA GLN A 211 16.82 -0.54 -13.72
C GLN A 211 17.01 0.92 -13.27
N PRO A 212 16.08 1.51 -12.50
CA PRO A 212 16.24 2.87 -12.03
C PRO A 212 17.28 2.97 -10.91
N ASN A 213 17.78 4.19 -10.68
CA ASN A 213 18.54 4.49 -9.47
C ASN A 213 17.58 4.53 -8.27
N TRP A 214 17.31 3.38 -7.66
CA TRP A 214 16.38 3.25 -6.53
C TRP A 214 16.65 4.22 -5.39
N ARG A 215 17.93 4.50 -5.08
CA ARG A 215 18.27 5.45 -4.02
C ARG A 215 17.76 6.85 -4.35
N GLN A 216 17.90 7.27 -5.59
CA GLN A 216 17.41 8.56 -6.05
C GLN A 216 15.88 8.60 -6.08
N VAL A 217 15.23 7.56 -6.63
CA VAL A 217 13.76 7.47 -6.68
C VAL A 217 13.14 7.59 -5.28
N PHE A 218 13.67 6.85 -4.30
CA PHE A 218 13.15 6.93 -2.92
C PHE A 218 13.42 8.31 -2.28
N ALA A 219 14.61 8.89 -2.49
CA ALA A 219 14.91 10.23 -1.99
C ALA A 219 13.98 11.30 -2.59
N GLU A 220 13.54 11.14 -3.84
CA GLU A 220 12.61 12.05 -4.50
C GLU A 220 11.17 11.91 -3.98
N LEU A 221 10.77 10.74 -3.50
CA LEU A 221 9.44 10.49 -2.92
C LEU A 221 9.31 10.98 -1.46
N GLU A 222 10.43 11.20 -0.77
CA GLU A 222 10.46 11.71 0.60
C GLU A 222 10.27 13.23 0.71
N THR A 223 10.21 13.94 -0.44
CA THR A 223 10.09 15.41 -0.53
C THR A 223 8.73 15.85 -1.03
#